data_AF-A0A2H9RBG5-F1
#
_entry.id   AF-A0A2H9RBG5-F1
#
_cell.length_a   1.000
_cell.length_b   1.000
_cell.length_c   1.000
_cell.angle_alpha   90.00
_cell.angle_beta   90.00
_cell.angle_gamma   90.00
#
_symmetry.space_group_name_H-M   'P 1'
#
loop_
_entity.id
_entity.type
_entity.pdbx_description
1 polymer ?
#
loop_
_entity_poly.entity_id
_entity_poly.type
_entity_poly.pdbx_seq_one_letter_code
_entity_poly.pdbx_strand_id
1 'polypeptide(L)'
;MSEQAESTEIKKKILSTGIRVGTPVKTKFMTPFITKASPEGLYMLDIDITLEKIKTAAKFINRLGTDKLIVCSARQYANTPIEKF
;
A
#
# COMPACT_ATOMS: atom_id res chain seq x y z
N MET A 1 11.73 -15.53 -15.53
CA MET A 1 10.85 -14.95 -16.57
C MET A 1 9.41 -14.82 -16.09
N SER A 2 8.83 -15.84 -15.45
CA SER A 2 7.45 -15.82 -14.91
C SER A 2 7.22 -14.82 -13.77
N GLU A 3 8.09 -14.78 -12.76
CA GLU A 3 7.91 -13.89 -11.59
C GLU A 3 7.99 -12.38 -11.93
N GLN A 4 8.78 -12.00 -12.94
CA GLN A 4 8.91 -10.61 -13.37
C GLN A 4 7.67 -10.11 -14.13
N ALA A 5 7.01 -10.99 -14.88
CA ALA A 5 5.77 -10.67 -15.57
C ALA A 5 4.62 -10.43 -14.58
N GLU A 6 4.47 -11.30 -13.57
CA GLU A 6 3.46 -11.15 -12.51
C GLU A 6 3.66 -9.86 -11.70
N SER A 7 4.91 -9.55 -11.34
CA SER A 7 5.19 -8.30 -10.62
C SER A 7 4.86 -7.05 -11.43
N THR A 8 4.93 -7.11 -12.76
CA THR A 8 4.62 -5.97 -13.64
C THR A 8 3.11 -5.78 -13.78
N GLU A 9 2.35 -6.87 -13.89
CA GLU A 9 0.88 -6.84 -13.90
C GLU A 9 0.30 -6.28 -12.60
N ILE A 10 0.84 -6.70 -11.45
CA ILE A 10 0.43 -6.20 -10.14
C ILE A 10 0.67 -4.68 -10.03
N LYS A 11 1.84 -4.20 -10.47
CA LYS A 11 2.13 -2.76 -10.50
C LYS A 11 1.12 -1.99 -11.36
N LYS A 12 0.76 -2.52 -12.53
CA LYS A 12 -0.25 -1.92 -13.41
C LYS A 12 -1.62 -1.83 -12.74
N LYS A 13 -2.05 -2.90 -12.04
CA LYS A 13 -3.29 -2.89 -11.26
C LYS A 13 -3.25 -1.82 -10.16
N ILE A 14 -2.16 -1.73 -9.40
CA ILE A 14 -2.00 -0.73 -8.33
C ILE A 14 -1.98 0.70 -8.88
N LEU A 15 -1.35 0.92 -10.04
CA LEU A 15 -1.36 2.23 -10.69
C LEU A 15 -2.80 2.65 -11.06
N SER A 16 -3.63 1.71 -11.47
CA SER A 16 -5.03 1.99 -11.84
C SER A 16 -5.94 2.37 -10.66
N THR A 17 -5.56 2.01 -9.42
CA THR A 17 -6.37 2.32 -8.22
C THR A 17 -6.10 3.70 -7.63
N GLY A 18 -5.05 4.40 -8.09
CA GLY A 18 -4.69 5.73 -7.60
C GLY A 18 -3.91 5.74 -6.28
N ILE A 19 -3.49 4.59 -5.73
CA ILE A 19 -2.74 4.49 -4.44
C ILE A 19 -1.47 5.36 -4.41
N ARG A 20 -0.89 5.65 -5.57
CA ARG A 20 0.30 6.52 -5.69
C ARG A 20 0.04 7.97 -5.26
N VAL A 21 -1.20 8.43 -5.39
CA VAL A 21 -1.57 9.82 -5.11
C VAL A 21 -1.81 9.96 -3.61
N GLY A 22 -0.89 10.65 -2.92
CA GLY A 22 -1.02 10.95 -1.52
C GLY A 22 -1.85 12.21 -1.24
N THR A 23 -1.70 12.74 -0.04
CA THR A 23 -2.43 13.92 0.44
C THR A 23 -1.54 15.17 0.40
N PRO A 24 -2.08 16.40 0.55
CA PRO A 24 -1.25 17.61 0.61
C PRO A 24 -0.47 17.76 1.92
N VAL A 25 -0.75 16.92 2.92
CA VAL A 25 -0.05 16.94 4.22
C VAL A 25 0.96 15.79 4.27
N LYS A 26 2.20 16.09 4.64
CA LYS A 26 3.22 15.08 4.96
C LYS A 26 3.71 15.21 6.40
N THR A 27 4.08 14.09 7.00
CA THR A 27 4.78 14.06 8.28
C THR A 27 6.27 13.84 8.05
N LYS A 28 7.11 14.21 9.03
CA LYS A 28 8.58 14.06 8.94
C LYS A 28 8.99 12.63 8.56
N PHE A 29 8.34 11.64 9.15
CA PHE A 29 8.63 10.22 8.96
C PHE A 29 8.19 9.67 7.60
N MET A 30 7.25 10.35 6.91
CA MET A 30 6.80 9.93 5.58
C MET A 30 7.72 10.38 4.44
N THR A 31 8.66 11.30 4.71
CA THR A 31 9.60 11.83 3.71
C THR A 31 10.31 10.76 2.88
N PRO A 32 10.81 9.65 3.44
CA PRO A 32 11.51 8.60 2.67
C PRO A 32 10.61 7.84 1.67
N PHE A 33 9.28 7.94 1.81
CA PHE A 33 8.32 7.23 0.97
C PHE A 33 7.73 8.11 -0.13
N ILE A 34 8.12 9.39 -0.18
CA ILE A 34 7.60 10.38 -1.12
C ILE A 34 8.64 10.60 -2.23
N THR A 35 8.20 10.45 -3.47
CA THR A 35 9.04 10.66 -4.67
C THR A 35 9.10 12.12 -5.08
N LYS A 36 7.94 12.78 -5.15
CA LYS A 36 7.82 14.18 -5.58
C LYS A 36 6.52 14.81 -5.11
N ALA A 37 6.46 16.14 -5.14
CA ALA A 37 5.21 16.87 -5.06
C ALA A 37 4.63 17.07 -6.47
N SER A 38 3.32 16.90 -6.61
CA SER A 38 2.56 17.24 -7.81
C SER A 38 2.35 18.77 -7.90
N PRO A 39 2.14 19.35 -9.09
CA PRO A 39 1.80 20.77 -9.22
C PRO A 39 0.58 21.20 -8.40
N GLU A 40 -0.36 20.28 -8.15
CA GLU A 40 -1.57 20.46 -7.35
C GLU A 40 -1.30 20.38 -5.82
N GLY A 41 -0.04 20.19 -5.41
CA GLY A 41 0.36 20.13 -4.01
C GLY A 41 0.23 18.76 -3.34
N LEU A 42 -0.10 17.70 -4.09
CA LEU A 42 -0.19 16.34 -3.56
C LEU A 42 1.18 15.65 -3.54
N TYR A 43 1.46 14.89 -2.47
CA TYR A 43 2.70 14.12 -2.39
C TYR A 43 2.55 12.74 -3.04
N MET A 44 3.41 12.43 -4.00
CA MET A 44 3.39 11.17 -4.74
C MET A 44 4.21 10.11 -4.02
N LEU A 45 3.60 8.96 -3.71
CA LEU A 45 4.26 7.86 -3.03
C LEU A 45 5.09 7.00 -3.99
N ASP A 46 6.18 6.44 -3.47
CA ASP A 46 6.97 5.42 -4.16
C ASP A 46 6.26 4.06 -4.08
N ILE A 47 5.84 3.54 -5.23
CA ILE A 47 5.11 2.28 -5.32
C ILE A 47 6.02 1.08 -5.05
N ASP A 48 7.29 1.15 -5.40
CA ASP A 48 8.22 0.05 -5.21
C ASP A 48 8.50 -0.14 -3.71
N ILE A 49 8.75 0.97 -3.00
CA ILE A 49 8.90 0.94 -1.54
C ILE A 49 7.59 0.50 -0.87
N THR A 50 6.43 0.99 -1.34
CA THR A 50 5.12 0.61 -0.80
C THR A 50 4.88 -0.90 -0.91
N LEU A 51 5.16 -1.49 -2.07
CA LEU A 51 5.03 -2.92 -2.31
C LEU A 51 5.97 -3.75 -1.44
N GLU A 52 7.21 -3.29 -1.25
CA GLU A 52 8.18 -3.95 -0.37
C GLU A 52 7.71 -3.97 1.09
N LYS A 53 7.13 -2.85 1.57
CA LYS A 53 6.55 -2.77 2.92
C LYS A 53 5.33 -3.66 3.08
N ILE A 54 4.45 -3.74 2.09
CA ILE A 54 3.31 -4.66 2.09
C ILE A 54 3.79 -6.12 2.18
N LYS A 55 4.79 -6.51 1.37
CA LYS A 55 5.38 -7.86 1.43
C LYS A 55 5.97 -8.16 2.81
N THR A 56 6.63 -7.18 3.42
CA THR A 56 7.17 -7.29 4.77
C THR A 56 6.06 -7.49 5.81
N ALA A 57 4.98 -6.70 5.76
CA ALA A 57 3.83 -6.85 6.65
C ALA A 57 3.16 -8.23 6.49
N ALA A 58 2.99 -8.71 5.25
CA ALA A 58 2.45 -10.03 4.98
C ALA A 58 3.29 -11.17 5.62
N LYS A 59 4.63 -11.06 5.58
CA LYS A 59 5.53 -12.01 6.27
C LYS A 59 5.31 -12.02 7.80
N PHE A 60 5.09 -10.86 8.41
CA PHE A 60 4.80 -10.78 9.85
C PHE A 60 3.46 -11.43 10.19
N ILE A 61 2.42 -11.17 9.40
CA ILE A 61 1.09 -11.75 9.59
C ILE A 61 1.13 -13.27 9.44
N ASN A 62 1.80 -13.78 8.40
CA ASN A 62 1.95 -15.22 8.18
C ASN A 62 2.69 -15.93 9.32
N ARG A 63 3.60 -15.23 10.02
CA ARG A 63 4.31 -15.80 11.17
C ARG A 63 3.45 -15.80 12.44
N LEU A 64 2.58 -14.80 12.62
CA LEU A 64 1.71 -14.72 13.79
C LEU A 64 0.58 -15.76 13.74
N GLY A 65 0.06 -16.05 12.54
CA GLY A 65 -1.15 -16.83 12.33
C GLY A 65 -2.40 -15.96 12.33
N THR A 66 -3.45 -16.40 11.62
CA THR A 66 -4.70 -15.65 11.50
C THR A 66 -5.60 -15.77 12.73
N ASP A 67 -5.38 -16.77 13.58
CA ASP A 67 -6.10 -17.02 14.83
C ASP A 67 -5.90 -15.92 15.88
N LYS A 68 -4.77 -15.21 15.81
CA LYS A 68 -4.39 -14.14 16.74
C LYS A 68 -4.40 -12.75 16.11
N LEU A 69 -4.99 -12.61 14.93
CA LEU A 69 -5.01 -11.37 14.17
C LEU A 69 -6.39 -10.71 14.25
N ILE A 70 -6.40 -9.39 14.49
CA ILE A 70 -7.60 -8.55 14.34
C ILE A 70 -7.34 -7.53 13.25
N VAL A 71 -8.27 -7.40 12.31
CA VAL A 71 -8.27 -6.38 11.26
C VAL A 71 -9.39 -5.39 11.55
N CYS A 72 -9.08 -4.09 11.56
CA CYS A 72 -10.06 -3.07 11.92
C CYS A 72 -9.92 -1.79 11.06
N SER A 73 -11.05 -1.12 10.85
CA SER A 73 -11.12 0.21 10.26
C SER A 73 -12.42 0.89 10.70
N ALA A 74 -12.38 2.20 10.92
CA ALA A 74 -13.57 3.01 11.16
C ALA A 74 -14.23 3.50 9.85
N ARG A 75 -13.63 3.19 8.69
CA ARG A 75 -14.10 3.68 7.39
C ARG A 75 -15.14 2.74 6.81
N GLN A 76 -16.32 3.25 6.46
CA GLN A 76 -17.42 2.46 5.89
C GLN A 76 -17.02 1.70 4.62
N TYR A 77 -16.20 2.30 3.75
CA TYR A 77 -15.72 1.65 2.52
C TYR A 77 -14.74 0.49 2.78
N ALA A 78 -14.28 0.31 4.03
CA ALA A 78 -13.41 -0.79 4.41
C ALA A 78 -14.17 -2.01 4.93
N ASN A 79 -15.50 -1.96 5.06
CA ASN A 79 -16.30 -3.09 5.56
C ASN A 79 -16.07 -4.36 4.72
N THR A 80 -16.28 -4.30 3.40
CA THR A 80 -16.10 -5.46 2.52
C THR A 80 -14.64 -5.96 2.45
N PRO A 81 -13.61 -5.09 2.34
CA PRO A 81 -12.22 -5.55 2.43
C PRO A 81 -11.86 -6.26 3.74
N ILE A 82 -12.41 -5.82 4.87
CA ILE A 82 -12.15 -6.44 6.18
C ILE A 82 -12.78 -7.83 6.25
N GLU A 83 -14.03 -7.98 5.79
CA GLU A 83 -14.71 -9.29 5.77
C GLU A 83 -14.02 -10.31 4.86
N LYS A 84 -13.28 -9.85 3.84
CA LYS A 84 -12.58 -10.69 2.86
C LYS A 84 -11.09 -10.92 3.18
N PHE A 85 -10.57 -10.29 4.22
CA PHE A 85 -9.16 -10.39 4.61
C PHE A 85 -8.89 -11.72 5.32
#